data_AF-A0A2M7WXP6-F1
#
_entry.id   AF-A0A2M7WXP6-F1
#
_cell.length_a   1.000
_cell.length_b   1.000
_cell.length_c   1.000
_cell.angle_alpha   90.00
_cell.angle_beta   90.00
_cell.angle_gamma   90.00
#
_symmetry.space_group_name_H-M   'P 1'
#
loop_
_entity.id
_entity.type
_entity.pdbx_description
1 polymer ?
#
loop_
_entity_poly.entity_id
_entity_poly.type
_entity_poly.pdbx_seq_one_letter_code
_entity_poly.pdbx_strand_id
1 'polypeptide(L)'
;MLHLVARRGDRLSLSCNTDVTLDALDAFAARGKPRPLLVCAIHPDLPFLGNDASVPLTFADVLVDEPGHQLFALPREPVAVHEYAIGLHASTLVKDGGTLQIGIGALSDAIVAALLLRQQENTFYRQATTALRLGREAPPLISDCGGEAPFALGLYGASEMVMDGFMHLRRAGILRRQVFSDIGLQTLLNQGRIGASADADTLERLIEAGLVPTAMDRPTLTWLVKFGLLSTGCTIADGVIRYADGSQSGADLLDGGHRHALAAQITGRPLRGGHYLHGAFYLGSKCLYDWLGQLQGDDFDGLGMTRVSFVNELYGGAEALDIAQRHQARFFNTCMIHTLSGAAVSDGLADGRVVSGVGGQYNFVAM
;
A
#
# COMPACT_ATOMS: atom_id res chain seq x y z
N MET A 1 5.94 23.79 12.28
CA MET A 1 5.21 23.18 11.15
C MET A 1 3.73 23.29 11.45
N LEU A 2 2.93 23.58 10.44
CA LEU A 2 1.48 23.71 10.54
C LEU A 2 0.85 22.52 9.82
N HIS A 3 -0.08 21.82 10.48
CA HIS A 3 -0.78 20.68 9.90
C HIS A 3 -2.28 20.83 10.06
N LEU A 4 -3.02 20.53 9.00
CA LEU A 4 -4.43 20.19 9.11
C LEU A 4 -4.52 18.72 9.51
N VAL A 5 -5.27 18.40 10.56
CA VAL A 5 -5.37 17.04 11.12
C VAL A 5 -6.82 16.64 11.36
N ALA A 6 -7.06 15.33 11.35
CA ALA A 6 -8.33 14.76 11.81
C ALA A 6 -8.18 14.30 13.25
N ARG A 7 -9.30 14.17 13.99
CA ARG A 7 -9.30 13.67 15.36
C ARG A 7 -10.29 12.53 15.53
N ARG A 8 -9.89 11.47 16.23
CA ARG A 8 -10.75 10.37 16.67
C ARG A 8 -10.36 9.99 18.09
N GLY A 9 -11.21 10.33 19.06
CA GLY A 9 -10.93 10.11 20.47
C GLY A 9 -9.70 10.87 20.98
N ASP A 10 -8.72 10.11 21.46
CA ASP A 10 -7.45 10.56 22.02
C ASP A 10 -6.28 10.53 21.01
N ARG A 11 -6.60 10.40 19.72
CA ARG A 11 -5.61 10.40 18.64
C ARG A 11 -5.88 11.46 17.58
N LEU A 12 -4.80 11.95 17.00
CA LEU A 12 -4.81 12.77 15.80
C LEU A 12 -4.42 11.90 14.60
N SER A 13 -4.88 12.28 13.41
CA SER A 13 -4.39 11.72 12.16
C SER A 13 -3.83 12.83 11.28
N LEU A 14 -2.59 12.66 10.81
CA LEU A 14 -1.98 13.52 9.80
C LEU A 14 -2.68 13.42 8.44
N SER A 15 -3.53 12.41 8.26
CA SER A 15 -4.33 12.19 7.06
C SER A 15 -3.44 12.12 5.80
N CYS A 16 -3.42 13.15 4.96
CA CYS A 16 -2.58 13.24 3.77
C CYS A 16 -1.16 13.77 4.03
N ASN A 17 -0.81 14.19 5.26
CA ASN A 17 0.46 14.88 5.57
C ASN A 17 1.52 13.97 6.22
N THR A 18 1.48 12.66 5.95
CA THR A 18 2.51 11.73 6.44
C THR A 18 3.83 11.85 5.68
N ASP A 19 3.77 12.38 4.46
CA ASP A 19 4.85 12.67 3.52
C ASP A 19 6.24 12.94 4.12
N VAL A 20 6.62 14.19 4.34
CA VAL A 20 7.94 14.63 4.80
C VAL A 20 7.95 14.96 6.28
N THR A 21 6.78 15.07 6.92
CA THR A 21 6.65 15.53 8.30
C THR A 21 7.43 14.64 9.27
N LEU A 22 7.22 13.33 9.18
CA LEU A 22 7.87 12.36 10.08
C LEU A 22 9.38 12.28 9.80
N ASP A 23 9.76 12.23 8.53
CA ASP A 23 11.17 12.21 8.11
C ASP A 23 11.92 13.47 8.53
N ALA A 24 11.28 14.64 8.46
CA ALA A 24 11.85 15.89 8.92
C ALA A 24 12.09 15.84 10.44
N LEU A 25 11.12 15.38 11.23
CA LEU A 25 11.27 15.25 12.68
C LEU A 25 12.42 14.31 13.07
N ASP A 26 12.54 13.16 12.40
CA ASP A 26 13.65 12.23 12.58
C ASP A 26 14.99 12.88 12.24
N ALA A 27 15.05 13.64 11.12
CA ALA A 27 16.25 14.37 10.71
C ALA A 27 16.65 15.49 11.69
N PHE A 28 15.68 16.19 12.31
CA PHE A 28 15.95 17.17 13.37
C PHE A 28 16.57 16.47 14.59
N ALA A 29 15.95 15.37 15.04
CA ALA A 29 16.42 14.59 16.19
C ALA A 29 17.82 14.01 15.97
N ALA A 30 18.08 13.40 14.82
CA ALA A 30 19.39 12.82 14.47
C ALA A 30 20.52 13.87 14.43
N ARG A 31 20.19 15.13 14.12
CA ARG A 31 21.13 16.25 14.12
C ARG A 31 21.23 16.97 15.47
N GLY A 32 20.55 16.47 16.52
CA GLY A 32 20.49 17.11 17.83
C GLY A 32 19.86 18.50 17.81
N LYS A 33 19.06 18.82 16.79
CA LYS A 33 18.38 20.11 16.68
C LYS A 33 17.07 20.09 17.49
N PRO A 34 16.63 21.24 18.01
CA PRO A 34 15.35 21.31 18.71
C PRO A 34 14.20 20.89 17.79
N ARG A 35 13.22 20.16 18.34
CA ARG A 35 12.00 19.81 17.62
C ARG A 35 11.29 21.10 17.21
N PRO A 36 10.85 21.25 15.94
CA PRO A 36 10.08 22.42 15.53
C PRO A 36 8.73 22.47 16.28
N LEU A 37 8.23 23.67 16.53
CA LEU A 37 6.88 23.87 17.07
C LEU A 37 5.85 23.27 16.11
N LEU A 38 5.00 22.36 16.58
CA LEU A 38 3.95 21.70 15.83
C LEU A 38 2.60 22.31 16.20
N VAL A 39 2.00 23.03 15.24
CA VAL A 39 0.66 23.59 15.34
C VAL A 39 -0.27 22.73 14.51
N CYS A 40 -1.28 22.14 15.14
CA CYS A 40 -2.26 21.28 14.49
C CYS A 40 -3.64 21.93 14.51
N ALA A 41 -4.23 22.13 13.33
CA ALA A 41 -5.60 22.59 13.17
C ALA A 41 -6.51 21.39 12.90
N ILE A 42 -7.47 21.13 13.79
CA ILE A 42 -8.43 20.02 13.65
C ILE A 42 -9.49 20.44 12.64
N HIS A 43 -9.64 19.68 11.57
CA HIS A 43 -10.70 19.88 10.58
C HIS A 43 -11.74 18.75 10.66
N PRO A 44 -13.04 19.06 10.81
CA PRO A 44 -14.08 18.03 11.01
C PRO A 44 -14.24 17.09 9.82
N ASP A 45 -14.12 17.62 8.59
CA ASP A 45 -14.29 16.82 7.37
C ASP A 45 -13.01 16.11 6.89
N LEU A 46 -11.86 16.29 7.56
CA LEU A 46 -10.62 15.65 7.12
C LEU A 46 -10.69 14.15 7.46
N PRO A 47 -10.47 13.24 6.48
CA PRO A 47 -10.47 11.81 6.74
C PRO A 47 -9.47 11.42 7.84
N PHE A 48 -9.95 10.70 8.86
CA PHE A 48 -9.06 10.08 9.83
C PHE A 48 -8.49 8.79 9.24
N LEU A 49 -7.18 8.77 9.00
CA LEU A 49 -6.45 7.59 8.50
C LEU A 49 -5.55 7.01 9.58
N GLY A 50 -5.44 5.68 9.61
CA GLY A 50 -4.70 4.91 10.61
C GLY A 50 -3.20 4.82 10.33
N ASN A 51 -2.57 3.76 10.85
CA ASN A 51 -1.16 3.43 10.61
C ASN A 51 -0.24 4.61 10.98
N ASP A 52 0.76 4.93 10.15
CA ASP A 52 1.74 5.97 10.44
C ASP A 52 1.13 7.38 10.45
N ALA A 53 -0.05 7.58 9.87
CA ALA A 53 -0.78 8.84 9.99
C ALA A 53 -1.33 9.06 11.40
N SER A 54 -1.56 8.00 12.19
CA SER A 54 -2.16 8.10 13.52
C SER A 54 -1.12 8.44 14.58
N VAL A 55 -1.17 9.67 15.10
CA VAL A 55 -0.22 10.21 16.09
C VAL A 55 -0.93 10.53 17.42
N PRO A 56 -0.21 10.48 18.56
CA PRO A 56 -0.81 10.84 19.85
C PRO A 56 -1.13 12.33 19.91
N LEU A 57 -2.04 12.76 20.80
CA LEU A 57 -2.33 14.19 21.01
C LEU A 57 -1.07 15.01 21.36
N THR A 58 -0.08 14.40 22.01
CA THR A 58 1.21 15.00 22.35
C THR A 58 2.10 15.31 21.15
N PHE A 59 1.70 14.88 19.95
CA PHE A 59 2.33 15.31 18.71
C PHE A 59 2.18 16.82 18.51
N ALA A 60 1.03 17.41 18.87
CA ALA A 60 0.80 18.83 18.76
C ALA A 60 1.34 19.58 20.00
N ASP A 61 2.11 20.64 19.77
CA ASP A 61 2.43 21.62 20.82
C ASP A 61 1.26 22.60 21.03
N VAL A 62 0.57 22.92 19.93
CA VAL A 62 -0.62 23.76 19.93
C VAL A 62 -1.69 23.08 19.09
N LEU A 63 -2.87 22.91 19.66
CA LEU A 63 -4.02 22.32 19.00
C LEU A 63 -5.12 23.38 18.89
N VAL A 64 -5.61 23.59 17.67
CA VAL A 64 -6.63 24.59 17.35
C VAL A 64 -7.78 23.91 16.62
N ASP A 65 -9.02 24.23 16.96
CA ASP A 65 -10.18 23.80 16.18
C ASP A 65 -10.36 24.73 14.97
N GLU A 66 -10.41 24.17 13.76
CA GLU A 66 -10.55 24.95 12.53
C GLU A 66 -12.02 25.39 12.34
N PRO A 67 -12.29 26.68 12.03
CA PRO A 67 -13.64 27.25 12.02
C PRO A 67 -14.58 26.86 10.86
N GLY A 68 -14.21 25.94 9.96
CA GLY A 68 -15.10 25.29 9.00
C GLY A 68 -14.99 25.79 7.55
N HIS A 69 -13.78 25.89 6.99
CA HIS A 69 -13.66 26.03 5.53
C HIS A 69 -13.94 24.72 4.81
N GLN A 70 -14.27 24.78 3.52
CA GLN A 70 -14.39 23.55 2.72
C GLN A 70 -13.01 23.03 2.35
N LEU A 71 -12.75 21.73 2.57
CA LEU A 71 -11.55 21.08 2.06
C LEU A 71 -11.44 21.25 0.54
N PHE A 72 -10.25 21.61 0.09
CA PHE A 72 -9.94 21.64 -1.32
C PHE A 72 -10.02 20.23 -1.92
N ALA A 73 -10.77 20.11 -3.02
CA ALA A 73 -10.88 18.89 -3.81
C ALA A 73 -10.62 19.21 -5.28
N LEU A 74 -9.89 18.33 -5.97
CA LEU A 74 -9.55 18.53 -7.36
C LEU A 74 -10.79 18.39 -8.27
N PRO A 75 -11.01 19.33 -9.21
CA PRO A 75 -11.96 19.10 -10.29
C PRO A 75 -11.44 17.99 -11.21
N ARG A 76 -12.35 17.21 -11.79
CA ARG A 76 -12.00 16.18 -12.77
C ARG A 76 -11.99 16.76 -14.17
N GLU A 77 -10.91 16.54 -14.88
CA GLU A 77 -10.79 16.90 -16.29
C GLU A 77 -11.34 15.77 -17.18
N PRO A 78 -11.90 16.09 -18.36
CA PRO A 78 -12.31 15.06 -19.32
C PRO A 78 -11.08 14.33 -19.87
N VAL A 79 -11.20 13.02 -20.05
CA VAL A 79 -10.17 12.19 -20.69
C VAL A 79 -10.34 12.26 -22.21
N ALA A 80 -9.30 12.68 -22.91
CA ALA A 80 -9.27 12.76 -24.36
C ALA A 80 -9.07 11.38 -25.01
N VAL A 81 -9.44 11.25 -26.29
CA VAL A 81 -9.34 9.99 -27.04
C VAL A 81 -7.91 9.43 -27.08
N HIS A 82 -6.91 10.29 -27.24
CA HIS A 82 -5.52 9.86 -27.27
C HIS A 82 -5.03 9.38 -25.90
N GLU A 83 -5.56 9.94 -24.80
CA GLU A 83 -5.26 9.49 -23.45
C GLU A 83 -5.89 8.13 -23.17
N TYR A 84 -7.13 7.89 -23.61
CA TYR A 84 -7.73 6.56 -23.58
C TYR A 84 -6.90 5.53 -24.36
N ALA A 85 -6.39 5.90 -25.53
CA ALA A 85 -5.52 5.02 -26.31
C ALA A 85 -4.20 4.71 -25.57
N ILE A 86 -3.57 5.72 -24.94
CA ILE A 86 -2.38 5.53 -24.10
C ILE A 86 -2.71 4.64 -22.89
N GLY A 87 -3.83 4.88 -22.20
CA GLY A 87 -4.29 4.10 -21.06
C GLY A 87 -4.53 2.62 -21.40
N LEU A 88 -5.18 2.35 -22.53
CA LEU A 88 -5.37 0.97 -23.06
C LEU A 88 -4.05 0.30 -23.42
N HIS A 89 -3.08 1.03 -23.96
CA HIS A 89 -1.77 0.48 -24.24
C HIS A 89 -1.03 0.15 -22.92
N ALA A 90 -0.96 1.12 -22.01
CA ALA A 90 -0.32 1.01 -20.72
C ALA A 90 -0.90 -0.10 -19.84
N SER A 91 -2.22 -0.30 -19.83
CA SER A 91 -2.89 -1.33 -19.03
C SER A 91 -2.47 -2.75 -19.39
N THR A 92 -1.96 -2.96 -20.62
CA THR A 92 -1.45 -4.27 -21.06
C THR A 92 -0.12 -4.63 -20.40
N LEU A 93 0.61 -3.65 -19.88
CA LEU A 93 1.87 -3.85 -19.18
C LEU A 93 1.67 -4.18 -17.69
N VAL A 94 0.44 -4.05 -17.17
CA VAL A 94 0.13 -4.34 -15.76
C VAL A 94 0.03 -5.85 -15.53
N LYS A 95 0.91 -6.39 -14.69
CA LYS A 95 0.95 -7.82 -14.35
C LYS A 95 -0.03 -8.13 -13.20
N ASP A 96 -0.79 -9.21 -13.32
CA ASP A 96 -1.58 -9.73 -12.19
C ASP A 96 -0.65 -10.22 -11.07
N GLY A 97 -1.03 -9.97 -9.82
CA GLY A 97 -0.17 -10.15 -8.66
C GLY A 97 0.89 -9.06 -8.48
N GLY A 98 1.00 -8.11 -9.42
CA GLY A 98 2.05 -7.10 -9.39
C GLY A 98 1.81 -5.93 -8.44
N THR A 99 2.59 -4.87 -8.69
CA THR A 99 2.55 -3.61 -7.94
C THR A 99 2.25 -2.46 -8.88
N LEU A 100 1.44 -1.50 -8.44
CA LEU A 100 1.01 -0.37 -9.26
C LEU A 100 1.34 0.96 -8.58
N GLN A 101 2.01 1.84 -9.33
CA GLN A 101 2.06 3.27 -9.08
C GLN A 101 1.49 3.99 -10.30
N ILE A 102 0.64 4.97 -10.07
CA ILE A 102 0.09 5.85 -11.10
C ILE A 102 0.14 7.29 -10.57
N GLY A 103 0.46 8.24 -11.45
CA GLY A 103 0.40 9.67 -11.15
C GLY A 103 -1.05 10.19 -11.13
N ILE A 104 -1.22 11.51 -11.31
CA ILE A 104 -2.53 12.18 -11.40
C ILE A 104 -2.89 12.58 -12.83
N GLY A 105 -4.12 13.09 -12.99
CA GLY A 105 -4.61 13.67 -14.25
C GLY A 105 -5.24 12.65 -15.18
N ALA A 106 -5.62 13.14 -16.37
CA ALA A 106 -6.43 12.38 -17.32
C ALA A 106 -5.76 11.09 -17.83
N LEU A 107 -4.42 11.05 -17.95
CA LEU A 107 -3.68 9.83 -18.29
C LEU A 107 -3.81 8.74 -17.21
N SER A 108 -3.78 9.12 -15.93
CA SER A 108 -3.99 8.18 -14.82
C SER A 108 -5.42 7.65 -14.83
N ASP A 109 -6.40 8.54 -15.01
CA ASP A 109 -7.81 8.17 -15.16
C ASP A 109 -8.02 7.22 -16.36
N ALA A 110 -7.31 7.42 -17.47
CA ALA A 110 -7.36 6.54 -18.64
C ALA A 110 -6.83 5.13 -18.35
N ILE A 111 -5.70 5.02 -17.62
CA ILE A 111 -5.15 3.72 -17.20
C ILE A 111 -6.16 3.01 -16.29
N VAL A 112 -6.73 3.72 -15.32
CA VAL A 112 -7.73 3.16 -14.40
C VAL A 112 -8.95 2.68 -15.18
N ALA A 113 -9.48 3.48 -16.10
CA ALA A 113 -10.61 3.09 -16.93
C ALA A 113 -10.32 1.82 -17.75
N ALA A 114 -9.12 1.71 -18.33
CA ALA A 114 -8.70 0.52 -19.07
C ALA A 114 -8.56 -0.72 -18.16
N LEU A 115 -8.05 -0.56 -16.93
CA LEU A 115 -7.95 -1.65 -15.95
C LEU A 115 -9.32 -2.11 -15.45
N LEU A 116 -10.26 -1.19 -15.25
CA LEU A 116 -11.65 -1.52 -14.92
C LEU A 116 -12.29 -2.32 -16.05
N LEU A 117 -12.13 -1.87 -17.30
CA LEU A 117 -12.62 -2.57 -18.48
C LEU A 117 -12.00 -3.96 -18.61
N ARG A 118 -10.68 -4.08 -18.39
CA ARG A 118 -9.97 -5.36 -18.37
C ARG A 118 -10.55 -6.32 -17.34
N GLN A 119 -10.94 -5.83 -16.16
CA GLN A 119 -11.46 -6.66 -15.09
C GLN A 119 -12.93 -7.05 -15.29
N GLN A 120 -13.77 -6.10 -15.72
CA GLN A 120 -15.22 -6.25 -15.72
C GLN A 120 -15.76 -6.74 -17.07
N GLU A 121 -15.14 -6.32 -18.18
CA GLU A 121 -15.60 -6.59 -19.55
C GLU A 121 -14.43 -7.05 -20.43
N ASN A 122 -13.72 -8.11 -20.01
CA ASN A 122 -12.45 -8.50 -20.63
C ASN A 122 -12.54 -8.79 -22.13
N THR A 123 -13.66 -9.35 -22.61
CA THR A 123 -13.88 -9.58 -24.05
C THR A 123 -13.83 -8.27 -24.83
N PHE A 124 -14.50 -7.22 -24.35
CA PHE A 124 -14.48 -5.92 -24.99
C PHE A 124 -13.11 -5.24 -24.85
N TYR A 125 -12.47 -5.36 -23.69
CA TYR A 125 -11.09 -4.91 -23.49
C TYR A 125 -10.13 -5.51 -24.54
N ARG A 126 -10.20 -6.83 -24.78
CA ARG A 126 -9.36 -7.52 -25.78
C ARG A 126 -9.65 -7.04 -27.19
N GLN A 127 -10.92 -6.82 -27.54
CA GLN A 127 -11.28 -6.25 -28.83
C GLN A 127 -10.69 -4.84 -29.01
N ALA A 128 -10.75 -4.01 -27.98
CA ALA A 128 -10.17 -2.66 -27.99
C ALA A 128 -8.64 -2.69 -28.12
N THR A 129 -7.93 -3.57 -27.39
CA THR A 129 -6.47 -3.66 -27.50
C THR A 129 -6.03 -4.23 -28.85
N THR A 130 -6.75 -5.20 -29.42
CA THR A 130 -6.50 -5.68 -30.79
C THR A 130 -6.75 -4.60 -31.84
N ALA A 131 -7.82 -3.82 -31.70
CA ALA A 131 -8.10 -2.70 -32.60
C ALA A 131 -7.00 -1.62 -32.54
N LEU A 132 -6.53 -1.28 -31.34
CA LEU A 132 -5.42 -0.34 -31.13
C LEU A 132 -4.12 -0.82 -31.79
N ARG A 133 -3.93 -2.14 -31.89
CA ARG A 133 -2.80 -2.78 -32.60
C ARG A 133 -3.05 -2.97 -34.10
N LEU A 134 -4.15 -2.46 -34.63
CA LEU A 134 -4.55 -2.64 -36.04
C LEU A 134 -4.62 -4.12 -36.43
N GLY A 135 -5.09 -4.98 -35.51
CA GLY A 135 -5.20 -6.42 -35.73
C GLY A 135 -3.88 -7.19 -35.67
N ARG A 136 -2.74 -6.52 -35.40
CA ARG A 136 -1.44 -7.18 -35.23
C ARG A 136 -1.40 -7.97 -33.92
N GLU A 137 -0.58 -9.01 -33.92
CA GLU A 137 -0.32 -9.81 -32.71
C GLU A 137 0.25 -8.95 -31.57
N ALA A 138 -0.02 -9.38 -30.34
CA ALA A 138 0.53 -8.73 -29.15
C ALA A 138 2.07 -8.88 -29.14
N PRO A 139 2.84 -7.81 -28.89
CA PRO A 139 4.28 -7.93 -28.75
C PRO A 139 4.64 -8.83 -27.55
N PRO A 140 5.73 -9.62 -27.62
CA PRO A 140 6.15 -10.53 -26.55
C PRO A 140 6.29 -9.84 -25.18
N LEU A 141 6.66 -8.56 -25.17
CA LEU A 141 6.75 -7.75 -23.95
C LEU A 141 5.47 -7.81 -23.08
N ILE A 142 4.30 -7.94 -23.69
CA ILE A 142 3.02 -8.02 -22.96
C ILE A 142 2.89 -9.35 -22.22
N SER A 143 3.32 -10.47 -22.79
CA SER A 143 3.33 -11.74 -22.05
C SER A 143 4.43 -11.75 -20.97
N ASP A 144 5.59 -11.19 -21.28
CA ASP A 144 6.78 -11.24 -20.43
C ASP A 144 6.60 -10.37 -19.19
N CYS A 145 6.13 -9.14 -19.38
CA CYS A 145 6.04 -8.14 -18.33
C CYS A 145 4.58 -7.79 -17.97
N GLY A 146 3.61 -8.11 -18.81
CA GLY A 146 2.25 -7.64 -18.62
C GLY A 146 1.21 -8.74 -18.57
N GLY A 147 0.02 -8.38 -19.02
CA GLY A 147 -1.07 -9.30 -19.21
C GLY A 147 -2.30 -8.58 -19.69
N GLU A 148 -3.24 -9.37 -20.18
CA GLU A 148 -4.51 -8.86 -20.68
C GLU A 148 -5.70 -9.67 -20.14
N ALA A 149 -5.45 -10.71 -19.33
CA ALA A 149 -6.50 -11.43 -18.60
C ALA A 149 -6.95 -10.63 -17.37
N PRO A 150 -8.16 -10.87 -16.84
CA PRO A 150 -8.59 -10.29 -15.56
C PRO A 150 -7.60 -10.61 -14.43
N PHE A 151 -7.66 -9.80 -13.37
CA PHE A 151 -6.81 -9.95 -12.19
C PHE A 151 -7.35 -11.04 -11.26
N ALA A 152 -6.65 -12.18 -11.19
CA ALA A 152 -6.99 -13.27 -10.28
C ALA A 152 -6.38 -13.03 -8.89
N LEU A 153 -5.12 -12.62 -8.83
CA LEU A 153 -4.45 -12.29 -7.56
C LEU A 153 -4.76 -10.85 -7.12
N GLY A 154 -4.94 -9.94 -8.09
CA GLY A 154 -5.08 -8.51 -7.81
C GLY A 154 -3.74 -7.80 -7.73
N LEU A 155 -3.80 -6.50 -7.42
CA LEU A 155 -2.68 -5.60 -7.33
C LEU A 155 -2.48 -5.10 -5.91
N TYR A 156 -1.24 -4.76 -5.60
CA TYR A 156 -0.83 -3.93 -4.47
C TYR A 156 -0.50 -2.53 -5.00
N GLY A 157 -0.97 -1.50 -4.34
CA GLY A 157 -0.63 -0.11 -4.67
C GLY A 157 0.53 0.39 -3.82
N ALA A 158 1.58 0.90 -4.46
CA ALA A 158 2.65 1.62 -3.79
C ALA A 158 2.85 2.92 -4.55
N SER A 159 2.24 4.01 -4.08
CA SER A 159 2.17 5.26 -4.84
C SER A 159 2.46 6.44 -3.95
N GLU A 160 3.32 7.35 -4.39
CA GLU A 160 3.59 8.60 -3.66
C GLU A 160 2.28 9.32 -3.32
N MET A 161 1.41 9.43 -4.32
CA MET A 161 0.12 10.07 -4.22
C MET A 161 -1.02 9.07 -4.42
N VAL A 162 -1.99 9.09 -3.52
CA VAL A 162 -3.26 8.37 -3.63
C VAL A 162 -4.33 9.29 -4.21
N MET A 163 -5.03 8.82 -5.25
CA MET A 163 -6.07 9.55 -5.96
C MET A 163 -7.31 8.67 -6.19
N ASP A 164 -8.39 9.26 -6.74
CA ASP A 164 -9.66 8.61 -7.06
C ASP A 164 -9.51 7.26 -7.79
N GLY A 165 -8.50 7.14 -8.65
CA GLY A 165 -8.17 5.92 -9.35
C GLY A 165 -8.08 4.69 -8.43
N PHE A 166 -7.37 4.80 -7.30
CA PHE A 166 -7.20 3.69 -6.37
C PHE A 166 -8.51 3.31 -5.66
N MET A 167 -9.37 4.27 -5.36
CA MET A 167 -10.73 4.00 -4.86
C MET A 167 -11.51 3.16 -5.88
N HIS A 168 -11.48 3.54 -7.17
CA HIS A 168 -12.17 2.80 -8.21
C HIS A 168 -11.61 1.38 -8.40
N LEU A 169 -10.28 1.23 -8.40
CA LEU A 169 -9.61 -0.07 -8.48
C LEU A 169 -9.94 -0.97 -7.27
N ARG A 170 -10.03 -0.39 -6.06
CA ARG A 170 -10.42 -1.11 -4.85
C ARG A 170 -11.87 -1.61 -4.95
N ARG A 171 -12.80 -0.74 -5.34
CA ARG A 171 -14.22 -1.09 -5.53
C ARG A 171 -14.45 -2.16 -6.60
N ALA A 172 -13.59 -2.20 -7.62
CA ALA A 172 -13.64 -3.21 -8.68
C ALA A 172 -12.98 -4.55 -8.30
N GLY A 173 -12.44 -4.68 -7.09
CA GLY A 173 -11.74 -5.89 -6.64
C GLY A 173 -10.37 -6.11 -7.28
N ILE A 174 -9.80 -5.08 -7.92
CA ILE A 174 -8.47 -5.13 -8.53
C ILE A 174 -7.41 -4.88 -7.46
N LEU A 175 -7.58 -3.84 -6.64
CA LEU A 175 -6.66 -3.50 -5.55
C LEU A 175 -7.00 -4.33 -4.31
N ARG A 176 -6.31 -5.47 -4.13
CA ARG A 176 -6.61 -6.42 -3.04
C ARG A 176 -5.42 -7.28 -2.59
N ARG A 177 -4.30 -7.28 -3.33
CA ARG A 177 -3.12 -8.02 -2.91
C ARG A 177 -2.53 -7.29 -1.72
N GLN A 178 -2.49 -7.96 -0.58
CA GLN A 178 -1.91 -7.43 0.64
C GLN A 178 -0.40 -7.69 0.69
N VAL A 179 0.33 -6.74 1.26
CA VAL A 179 1.73 -6.88 1.63
C VAL A 179 1.91 -6.74 3.14
N PHE A 180 2.87 -7.47 3.71
CA PHE A 180 3.08 -7.57 5.16
C PHE A 180 4.47 -7.09 5.56
N SER A 181 4.56 -6.47 6.73
CA SER A 181 5.79 -5.86 7.26
C SER A 181 6.80 -6.88 7.82
N ASP A 182 6.95 -8.04 7.20
CA ASP A 182 7.86 -9.11 7.61
C ASP A 182 8.36 -9.89 6.39
N ILE A 183 9.67 -9.98 6.24
CA ILE A 183 10.30 -10.55 5.05
C ILE A 183 10.02 -12.05 4.91
N GLY A 184 10.03 -12.81 6.01
CA GLY A 184 9.81 -14.25 5.91
C GLY A 184 8.35 -14.56 5.61
N LEU A 185 7.41 -13.88 6.28
CA LEU A 185 5.98 -14.01 5.99
C LEU A 185 5.67 -13.61 4.55
N GLN A 186 6.18 -12.46 4.10
CA GLN A 186 5.99 -11.99 2.73
C GLN A 186 6.58 -12.96 1.70
N THR A 187 7.73 -13.56 2.00
CA THR A 187 8.38 -14.55 1.12
C THR A 187 7.53 -15.81 0.98
N LEU A 188 6.98 -16.34 2.07
CA LEU A 188 6.11 -17.53 2.02
C LEU A 188 4.81 -17.25 1.25
N LEU A 189 4.23 -16.06 1.39
CA LEU A 189 3.07 -15.63 0.62
C LEU A 189 3.39 -15.52 -0.88
N ASN A 190 4.51 -14.90 -1.24
CA ASN A 190 4.95 -14.78 -2.64
C ASN A 190 5.20 -16.15 -3.29
N GLN A 191 5.67 -17.12 -2.52
CA GLN A 191 5.89 -18.50 -2.98
C GLN A 191 4.61 -19.34 -3.01
N GLY A 192 3.47 -18.81 -2.54
CA GLY A 192 2.23 -19.56 -2.40
C GLY A 192 2.30 -20.69 -1.36
N ARG A 193 3.30 -20.67 -0.47
CA ARG A 193 3.45 -21.68 0.60
C ARG A 193 2.40 -21.49 1.70
N ILE A 194 1.91 -20.27 1.90
CA ILE A 194 0.80 -19.95 2.79
C ILE A 194 -0.19 -19.05 2.07
N GLY A 195 -1.45 -19.05 2.52
CA GLY A 195 -2.51 -18.19 1.99
C GLY A 195 -2.79 -16.97 2.88
N ALA A 196 -3.77 -16.16 2.46
CA ALA A 196 -4.28 -15.03 3.25
C ALA A 196 -5.01 -15.46 4.54
N SER A 197 -5.36 -16.74 4.64
CA SER A 197 -5.85 -17.37 5.87
C SER A 197 -5.03 -18.62 6.12
N ALA A 198 -4.76 -18.90 7.39
CA ALA A 198 -4.03 -20.09 7.78
C ALA A 198 -4.86 -21.35 7.53
N ASP A 199 -4.24 -22.37 6.94
CA ASP A 199 -4.79 -23.71 6.83
C ASP A 199 -4.14 -24.63 7.89
N ALA A 200 -4.47 -25.93 7.85
CA ALA A 200 -3.98 -26.92 8.81
C ALA A 200 -2.45 -27.09 8.81
N ASP A 201 -1.78 -26.80 7.69
CA ASP A 201 -0.33 -26.98 7.50
C ASP A 201 0.45 -25.66 7.62
N THR A 202 -0.23 -24.54 7.87
CA THR A 202 0.44 -23.22 7.99
C THR A 202 1.49 -23.23 9.11
N LEU A 203 1.20 -23.81 10.27
CA LEU A 203 2.17 -23.86 11.38
C LEU A 203 3.44 -24.62 10.97
N GLU A 204 3.30 -25.78 10.34
CA GLU A 204 4.46 -26.59 9.90
C GLU A 204 5.33 -25.80 8.92
N ARG A 205 4.72 -25.11 7.95
CA ARG A 205 5.46 -24.30 6.97
C ARG A 205 6.15 -23.09 7.60
N LEU A 206 5.60 -22.53 8.68
CA LEU A 206 6.25 -21.49 9.47
C LEU A 206 7.45 -22.04 10.27
N ILE A 207 7.35 -23.25 10.82
CA ILE A 207 8.45 -23.94 11.52
C ILE A 207 9.57 -24.27 10.53
N GLU A 208 9.24 -24.88 9.39
CA GLU A 208 10.20 -25.21 8.32
C GLU A 208 10.94 -23.99 7.79
N ALA A 209 10.27 -22.84 7.74
CA ALA A 209 10.85 -21.57 7.32
C ALA A 209 11.66 -20.86 8.41
N GLY A 210 11.67 -21.39 9.64
CA GLY A 210 12.37 -20.79 10.79
C GLY A 210 11.68 -19.56 11.37
N LEU A 211 10.42 -19.28 11.00
CA LEU A 211 9.63 -18.18 11.53
C LEU A 211 9.00 -18.50 12.89
N VAL A 212 8.77 -19.78 13.15
CA VAL A 212 8.30 -20.28 14.44
C VAL A 212 9.33 -21.29 14.96
N PRO A 213 10.04 -21.00 16.06
CA PRO A 213 10.96 -21.96 16.66
C PRO A 213 10.19 -23.12 17.28
N THR A 214 10.83 -24.29 17.37
CA THR A 214 10.24 -25.44 18.06
C THR A 214 10.11 -25.21 19.57
N ALA A 215 11.01 -24.44 20.18
CA ALA A 215 10.83 -23.93 21.53
C ALA A 215 10.19 -22.54 21.46
N MET A 216 8.88 -22.47 21.67
CA MET A 216 8.12 -21.22 21.59
C MET A 216 8.58 -20.21 22.63
N ASP A 217 8.72 -18.96 22.19
CA ASP A 217 9.11 -17.84 23.03
C ASP A 217 8.11 -16.67 22.95
N ARG A 218 8.30 -15.69 23.83
CA ARG A 218 7.43 -14.50 23.90
C ARG A 218 7.49 -13.65 22.62
N PRO A 219 8.65 -13.39 22.00
CA PRO A 219 8.73 -12.71 20.71
C PRO A 219 7.90 -13.39 19.62
N THR A 220 8.02 -14.71 19.43
CA THR A 220 7.26 -15.45 18.41
C THR A 220 5.76 -15.43 18.71
N LEU A 221 5.37 -15.60 19.98
CA LEU A 221 3.95 -15.48 20.37
C LEU A 221 3.40 -14.08 20.00
N THR A 222 4.18 -13.04 20.28
CA THR A 222 3.82 -11.65 19.95
C THR A 222 3.73 -11.46 18.43
N TRP A 223 4.63 -12.06 17.67
CA TRP A 223 4.62 -12.05 16.20
C TRP A 223 3.39 -12.75 15.63
N LEU A 224 3.01 -13.92 16.15
CA LEU A 224 1.79 -14.64 15.75
C LEU A 224 0.52 -13.82 16.06
N VAL A 225 0.47 -13.15 17.21
CA VAL A 225 -0.63 -12.25 17.56
C VAL A 225 -0.67 -11.02 16.65
N LYS A 226 0.49 -10.41 16.36
CA LYS A 226 0.62 -9.24 15.46
C LYS A 226 0.02 -9.54 14.09
N PHE A 227 0.33 -10.70 13.52
CA PHE A 227 -0.17 -11.10 12.20
C PHE A 227 -1.50 -11.84 12.23
N GLY A 228 -2.22 -11.85 13.36
CA GLY A 228 -3.58 -12.38 13.48
C GLY A 228 -3.69 -13.89 13.56
N LEU A 229 -2.57 -14.62 13.52
CA LEU A 229 -2.49 -16.08 13.65
C LEU A 229 -2.85 -16.55 15.06
N LEU A 230 -2.72 -15.69 16.07
CA LEU A 230 -3.25 -15.92 17.42
C LEU A 230 -4.10 -14.74 17.90
N SER A 231 -5.01 -15.01 18.84
CA SER A 231 -5.84 -13.96 19.45
C SER A 231 -5.02 -13.07 20.37
N THR A 232 -5.39 -11.79 20.42
CA THR A 232 -4.95 -10.90 21.49
C THR A 232 -5.33 -11.50 22.84
N GLY A 233 -4.40 -11.51 23.80
CA GLY A 233 -4.58 -12.12 25.12
C GLY A 233 -3.86 -13.45 25.31
N CYS A 234 -3.31 -14.05 24.25
CA CYS A 234 -2.40 -15.18 24.41
C CYS A 234 -1.15 -14.76 25.19
N THR A 235 -0.70 -15.59 26.13
CA THR A 235 0.50 -15.36 26.93
C THR A 235 1.37 -16.61 27.01
N ILE A 236 2.65 -16.43 27.29
CA ILE A 236 3.60 -17.51 27.52
C ILE A 236 4.39 -17.25 28.80
N ALA A 237 4.43 -18.25 29.68
CA ALA A 237 5.17 -18.22 30.94
C ALA A 237 5.51 -19.66 31.35
N ASP A 238 6.71 -19.86 31.91
CA ASP A 238 7.16 -21.15 32.46
C ASP A 238 6.96 -22.36 31.54
N GLY A 239 7.20 -22.17 30.23
CA GLY A 239 7.06 -23.23 29.22
C GLY A 239 5.61 -23.58 28.85
N VAL A 240 4.64 -22.76 29.24
CA VAL A 240 3.21 -22.96 28.93
C VAL A 240 2.68 -21.77 28.13
N ILE A 241 1.99 -22.08 27.03
CA ILE A 241 1.20 -21.12 26.26
C ILE A 241 -0.23 -21.17 26.79
N ARG A 242 -0.75 -20.01 27.18
CA ARG A 242 -2.15 -19.81 27.54
C ARG A 242 -2.85 -19.05 26.44
N TYR A 243 -3.90 -19.64 25.88
CA TYR A 243 -4.67 -19.05 24.79
C TYR A 243 -5.78 -18.15 25.32
N ALA A 244 -6.32 -17.29 24.45
CA ALA A 244 -7.35 -16.33 24.82
C ALA A 244 -8.68 -16.98 25.23
N ASP A 245 -8.94 -18.22 24.82
CA ASP A 245 -10.10 -19.02 25.22
C ASP A 245 -9.93 -19.72 26.59
N GLY A 246 -8.79 -19.53 27.25
CA GLY A 246 -8.45 -20.15 28.53
C GLY A 246 -7.82 -21.54 28.41
N SER A 247 -7.76 -22.13 27.21
CA SER A 247 -7.03 -23.37 26.98
C SER A 247 -5.50 -23.17 27.07
N GLN A 248 -4.76 -24.25 27.19
CA GLN A 248 -3.31 -24.21 27.33
C GLN A 248 -2.61 -25.37 26.63
N SER A 249 -1.36 -25.14 26.23
CA SER A 249 -0.43 -26.17 25.75
C SER A 249 0.96 -25.90 26.30
N GLY A 250 1.86 -26.89 26.25
CA GLY A 250 3.28 -26.62 26.39
C GLY A 250 3.83 -25.79 25.23
N ALA A 251 4.98 -25.18 25.47
CA ALA A 251 5.71 -24.34 24.52
C ALA A 251 6.73 -25.12 23.68
N ASP A 252 7.01 -26.38 24.02
CA ASP A 252 7.86 -27.25 23.22
C ASP A 252 7.05 -27.94 22.12
N LEU A 253 7.22 -27.48 20.88
CA LEU A 253 6.59 -27.99 19.67
C LEU A 253 7.32 -29.23 19.09
N LEU A 254 8.38 -29.73 19.73
CA LEU A 254 8.87 -31.09 19.45
C LEU A 254 7.86 -32.14 19.95
N ASP A 255 7.06 -31.80 20.96
CA ASP A 255 5.89 -32.56 21.35
C ASP A 255 4.75 -32.37 20.33
N GLY A 256 4.31 -33.47 19.71
CA GLY A 256 3.26 -33.45 18.70
C GLY A 256 1.89 -32.99 19.21
N GLY A 257 1.60 -33.21 20.50
CA GLY A 257 0.36 -32.75 21.14
C GLY A 257 0.32 -31.23 21.31
N HIS A 258 1.43 -30.64 21.78
CA HIS A 258 1.55 -29.18 21.87
C HIS A 258 1.50 -28.52 20.50
N ARG A 259 2.18 -29.12 19.52
CA ARG A 259 2.15 -28.64 18.13
C ARG A 259 0.75 -28.68 17.53
N HIS A 260 0.02 -29.77 17.72
CA HIS A 260 -1.36 -29.90 17.26
C HIS A 260 -2.29 -28.89 17.93
N ALA A 261 -2.13 -28.66 19.25
CA ALA A 261 -2.90 -27.66 19.97
C ALA A 261 -2.67 -26.24 19.44
N LEU A 262 -1.42 -25.88 19.14
CA LEU A 262 -1.09 -24.58 18.53
C LEU A 262 -1.64 -24.47 17.10
N ALA A 263 -1.52 -25.52 16.28
CA ALA A 263 -2.04 -25.54 14.92
C ALA A 263 -3.57 -25.32 14.91
N ALA A 264 -4.29 -25.96 15.84
CA ALA A 264 -5.74 -25.80 15.98
C ALA A 264 -6.14 -24.35 16.33
N GLN A 265 -5.31 -23.64 17.09
CA GLN A 265 -5.54 -22.23 17.45
C GLN A 265 -5.27 -21.26 16.29
N ILE A 266 -4.45 -21.66 15.30
CA ILE A 266 -4.08 -20.85 14.14
C ILE A 266 -5.00 -21.12 12.94
N THR A 267 -5.41 -22.37 12.73
CA THR A 267 -6.17 -22.82 11.55
C THR A 267 -7.45 -22.01 11.35
N GLY A 268 -7.70 -21.56 10.11
CA GLY A 268 -8.89 -20.80 9.71
C GLY A 268 -8.82 -19.30 10.01
N ARG A 269 -7.76 -18.82 10.67
CA ARG A 269 -7.62 -17.39 10.99
C ARG A 269 -7.06 -16.60 9.79
N PRO A 270 -7.63 -15.43 9.46
CA PRO A 270 -7.06 -14.56 8.46
C PRO A 270 -5.79 -13.89 8.99
N LEU A 271 -4.82 -13.70 8.10
CA LEU A 271 -3.67 -12.85 8.38
C LEU A 271 -4.15 -11.40 8.58
N ARG A 272 -3.51 -10.69 9.52
CA ARG A 272 -3.78 -9.28 9.83
C ARG A 272 -2.54 -8.42 9.66
N GLY A 273 -2.74 -7.11 9.54
CA GLY A 273 -1.65 -6.15 9.33
C GLY A 273 -1.10 -6.14 7.89
N GLY A 274 -1.89 -6.61 6.93
CA GLY A 274 -1.57 -6.56 5.51
C GLY A 274 -2.15 -5.31 4.86
N HIS A 275 -1.38 -4.64 4.00
CA HIS A 275 -1.80 -3.43 3.30
C HIS A 275 -1.98 -3.68 1.81
N TYR A 276 -3.10 -3.23 1.23
CA TYR A 276 -3.32 -3.29 -0.21
C TYR A 276 -2.89 -1.99 -0.92
N LEU A 277 -2.67 -0.92 -0.17
CA LEU A 277 -2.25 0.38 -0.68
C LEU A 277 -1.37 1.09 0.34
N HIS A 278 -0.16 1.47 -0.08
CA HIS A 278 0.64 2.47 0.63
C HIS A 278 0.67 3.78 -0.15
N GLY A 279 0.50 4.88 0.59
CA GLY A 279 0.46 6.25 0.09
C GLY A 279 1.30 7.19 0.94
N ALA A 280 1.97 8.18 0.36
CA ALA A 280 2.66 9.22 1.13
C ALA A 280 1.75 10.42 1.42
N PHE A 281 0.95 10.82 0.43
CA PHE A 281 -0.14 11.77 0.57
C PHE A 281 -1.32 11.37 -0.34
N TYR A 282 -2.45 12.06 -0.20
CA TYR A 282 -3.57 11.90 -1.12
C TYR A 282 -4.10 13.26 -1.58
N LEU A 283 -4.59 13.30 -2.80
CA LEU A 283 -5.24 14.46 -3.39
C LEU A 283 -6.22 13.98 -4.46
N GLY A 284 -7.46 14.49 -4.44
CA GLY A 284 -8.48 14.03 -5.37
C GLY A 284 -9.81 14.71 -5.19
N SER A 285 -10.86 14.08 -5.70
CA SER A 285 -12.22 14.63 -5.65
C SER A 285 -12.86 14.48 -4.26
N LYS A 286 -14.01 15.14 -4.08
CA LYS A 286 -14.84 14.94 -2.89
C LYS A 286 -15.23 13.47 -2.69
N CYS A 287 -15.45 12.72 -3.78
CA CYS A 287 -15.79 11.29 -3.71
C CYS A 287 -14.65 10.46 -3.10
N LEU A 288 -13.39 10.82 -3.38
CA LEU A 288 -12.23 10.19 -2.75
C LEU A 288 -12.25 10.46 -1.25
N TYR A 289 -12.48 11.70 -0.83
CA TYR A 289 -12.44 12.08 0.59
C TYR A 289 -13.59 11.43 1.36
N ASP A 290 -14.79 11.40 0.77
CA ASP A 290 -15.95 10.71 1.34
C ASP A 290 -15.67 9.20 1.49
N TRP A 291 -15.01 8.56 0.51
CA TRP A 291 -14.60 7.17 0.61
C TRP A 291 -13.57 6.93 1.72
N LEU A 292 -12.52 7.76 1.79
CA LEU A 292 -11.49 7.68 2.82
C LEU A 292 -12.09 7.86 4.23
N GLY A 293 -13.04 8.79 4.38
CA GLY A 293 -13.73 9.04 5.66
C GLY A 293 -14.65 7.90 6.11
N GLN A 294 -15.05 7.01 5.19
CA GLN A 294 -15.95 5.89 5.44
C GLN A 294 -15.21 4.53 5.60
N LEU A 295 -13.88 4.50 5.52
CA LEU A 295 -13.11 3.26 5.68
C LEU A 295 -13.33 2.65 7.07
N GLN A 296 -13.57 1.34 7.10
CA GLN A 296 -13.76 0.53 8.32
C GLN A 296 -13.12 -0.86 8.16
N GLY A 297 -12.83 -1.52 9.28
CA GLY A 297 -12.30 -2.88 9.31
C GLY A 297 -11.05 -3.08 8.44
N ASP A 298 -11.01 -4.17 7.69
CA ASP A 298 -9.88 -4.53 6.83
C ASP A 298 -9.54 -3.45 5.78
N ASP A 299 -10.52 -2.64 5.36
CA ASP A 299 -10.30 -1.55 4.40
C ASP A 299 -9.61 -0.34 5.04
N PHE A 300 -9.90 -0.08 6.33
CA PHE A 300 -9.23 0.95 7.12
C PHE A 300 -7.78 0.54 7.43
N ASP A 301 -7.58 -0.72 7.82
CA ASP A 301 -6.25 -1.23 8.13
C ASP A 301 -5.40 -1.40 6.85
N GLY A 302 -6.04 -1.78 5.74
CA GLY A 302 -5.38 -2.08 4.48
C GLY A 302 -4.84 -0.87 3.71
N LEU A 303 -5.28 0.36 4.04
CA LEU A 303 -4.73 1.60 3.48
C LEU A 303 -3.69 2.21 4.44
N GLY A 304 -2.41 2.07 4.10
CA GLY A 304 -1.28 2.59 4.85
C GLY A 304 -0.82 3.95 4.34
N MET A 305 -1.29 5.04 4.97
CA MET A 305 -0.62 6.33 4.80
C MET A 305 0.68 6.33 5.59
N THR A 306 1.79 6.65 4.93
CA THR A 306 3.14 6.56 5.49
C THR A 306 4.05 7.66 4.95
N ARG A 307 5.32 7.64 5.37
CA ARG A 307 6.36 8.59 4.98
C ARG A 307 6.76 8.45 3.52
N VAL A 308 7.17 9.55 2.90
CA VAL A 308 7.61 9.55 1.49
C VAL A 308 8.88 8.74 1.29
N SER A 309 9.79 8.70 2.28
CA SER A 309 10.99 7.86 2.22
C SER A 309 10.66 6.37 2.08
N PHE A 310 9.60 5.89 2.74
CA PHE A 310 9.15 4.51 2.57
C PHE A 310 8.65 4.27 1.14
N VAL A 311 7.79 5.14 0.64
CA VAL A 311 7.12 4.93 -0.65
C VAL A 311 8.07 5.12 -1.83
N ASN A 312 8.92 6.16 -1.78
CA ASN A 312 9.73 6.58 -2.90
C ASN A 312 11.14 5.98 -2.89
N GLU A 313 11.66 5.50 -1.78
CA GLU A 313 13.01 4.94 -1.74
C GLU A 313 12.95 3.41 -1.74
N LEU A 314 13.87 2.79 -2.49
CA LEU A 314 14.15 1.35 -2.35
C LEU A 314 15.28 1.12 -1.33
N TYR A 315 16.21 2.07 -1.23
CA TYR A 315 17.42 1.98 -0.42
C TYR A 315 17.23 2.73 0.90
N GLY A 316 16.88 1.98 1.96
CA GLY A 316 16.52 2.54 3.26
C GLY A 316 16.74 1.56 4.43
N GLY A 317 17.44 0.45 4.20
CA GLY A 317 17.67 -0.61 5.20
C GLY A 317 16.59 -1.69 5.28
N ALA A 318 15.59 -1.65 4.38
CA ALA A 318 14.53 -2.64 4.24
C ALA A 318 14.40 -3.18 2.80
N GLU A 319 15.46 -3.07 1.99
CA GLU A 319 15.48 -3.33 0.55
C GLU A 319 14.89 -4.71 0.20
N ALA A 320 15.27 -5.74 0.96
CA ALA A 320 14.80 -7.11 0.72
C ALA A 320 13.28 -7.23 0.89
N LEU A 321 12.71 -6.52 1.86
CA LEU A 321 11.28 -6.48 2.07
C LEU A 321 10.59 -5.69 0.96
N ASP A 322 11.09 -4.52 0.59
CA ASP A 322 10.50 -3.71 -0.47
C ASP A 322 10.50 -4.44 -1.82
N ILE A 323 11.59 -5.14 -2.17
CA ILE A 323 11.65 -5.98 -3.38
C ILE A 323 10.61 -7.10 -3.31
N ALA A 324 10.47 -7.78 -2.16
CA ALA A 324 9.50 -8.85 -1.99
C ALA A 324 8.06 -8.33 -2.11
N GLN A 325 7.77 -7.17 -1.52
CA GLN A 325 6.45 -6.55 -1.58
C GLN A 325 6.13 -5.98 -2.96
N ARG A 326 7.09 -5.31 -3.61
CA ARG A 326 6.94 -4.55 -4.85
C ARG A 326 7.32 -5.34 -6.10
N HIS A 327 7.08 -6.65 -6.12
CA HIS A 327 7.40 -7.46 -7.29
C HIS A 327 6.49 -7.13 -8.49
N GLN A 328 7.02 -7.38 -9.70
CA GLN A 328 6.32 -7.14 -10.97
C GLN A 328 5.73 -5.72 -11.08
N ALA A 329 6.48 -4.73 -10.58
CA ALA A 329 6.00 -3.37 -10.43
C ALA A 329 5.85 -2.61 -11.75
N ARG A 330 4.77 -1.85 -11.89
CA ARG A 330 4.55 -0.93 -13.00
C ARG A 330 4.29 0.46 -12.45
N PHE A 331 5.18 1.37 -12.82
CA PHE A 331 5.18 2.74 -12.35
C PHE A 331 4.94 3.66 -13.53
N PHE A 332 3.77 4.28 -13.58
CA PHE A 332 3.35 5.12 -14.69
C PHE A 332 3.51 6.59 -14.31
N ASN A 333 4.43 7.25 -15.03
CA ASN A 333 4.71 8.66 -14.88
C ASN A 333 4.51 9.37 -16.22
N THR A 334 4.08 10.63 -16.15
CA THR A 334 3.93 11.49 -17.32
C THR A 334 5.20 12.32 -17.51
N CYS A 335 5.55 12.60 -18.76
CA CYS A 335 6.58 13.57 -19.10
C CYS A 335 6.03 14.54 -20.15
N MET A 336 6.64 15.72 -20.26
CA MET A 336 6.24 16.76 -21.20
C MET A 336 6.93 16.58 -22.56
N ILE A 337 8.20 16.18 -22.53
CA ILE A 337 9.02 16.02 -23.72
C ILE A 337 9.79 14.70 -23.62
N HIS A 338 9.84 13.95 -24.72
CA HIS A 338 10.71 12.79 -24.88
C HIS A 338 11.65 13.02 -26.06
N THR A 339 12.96 12.87 -25.84
CA THR A 339 13.96 13.09 -26.89
C THR A 339 14.19 11.81 -27.71
N LEU A 340 14.72 11.95 -28.93
CA LEU A 340 15.10 10.81 -29.77
C LEU A 340 16.21 9.93 -29.15
N SER A 341 16.97 10.47 -28.19
CA SER A 341 17.98 9.72 -27.43
C SER A 341 17.39 8.97 -26.22
N GLY A 342 16.08 9.06 -25.98
CA GLY A 342 15.39 8.39 -24.88
C GLY A 342 15.36 9.17 -23.56
N ALA A 343 15.67 10.46 -23.54
CA ALA A 343 15.55 11.27 -22.32
C ALA A 343 14.11 11.77 -22.13
N ALA A 344 13.61 11.78 -20.90
CA ALA A 344 12.32 12.35 -20.53
C ALA A 344 12.51 13.67 -19.76
N VAL A 345 11.74 14.70 -20.11
CA VAL A 345 11.75 16.02 -19.45
C VAL A 345 10.36 16.28 -18.88
N SER A 346 10.29 16.56 -17.58
CA SER A 346 9.03 16.70 -16.83
C SER A 346 8.93 17.99 -16.01
N ASP A 347 10.03 18.74 -15.89
CA ASP A 347 10.18 19.87 -14.97
C ASP A 347 10.54 21.20 -15.65
N GLY A 348 11.14 21.14 -16.84
CA GLY A 348 11.60 22.31 -17.59
C GLY A 348 10.98 22.43 -18.98
N LEU A 349 10.75 23.67 -19.41
CA LEU A 349 10.41 24.02 -20.80
C LEU A 349 11.68 24.23 -21.63
N ALA A 350 11.52 24.24 -22.96
CA ALA A 350 12.63 24.46 -23.90
C ALA A 350 13.34 25.83 -23.75
N ASP A 351 12.69 26.81 -23.12
CA ASP A 351 13.27 28.13 -22.82
C ASP A 351 13.90 28.23 -21.42
N GLY A 352 14.06 27.11 -20.72
CA GLY A 352 14.71 27.04 -19.41
C GLY A 352 13.79 27.40 -18.24
N ARG A 353 12.51 27.70 -18.48
CA ARG A 353 11.55 27.91 -17.39
C ARG A 353 11.26 26.59 -16.68
N VAL A 354 11.40 26.62 -15.35
CA VAL A 354 11.00 25.53 -14.47
C VAL A 354 9.50 25.64 -14.18
N VAL A 355 8.75 24.59 -14.49
CA VAL A 355 7.29 24.50 -14.31
C VAL A 355 6.88 23.47 -13.25
N SER A 356 7.79 22.57 -12.89
CA SER A 356 7.59 21.59 -11.82
C SER A 356 8.95 21.24 -11.18
N GLY A 357 9.07 20.11 -10.49
CA GLY A 357 10.34 19.57 -10.00
C GLY A 357 10.43 18.07 -10.29
N VAL A 358 11.62 17.49 -10.12
CA VAL A 358 11.87 16.05 -10.38
C VAL A 358 10.91 15.14 -9.59
N GLY A 359 10.53 15.54 -8.37
CA GLY A 359 9.63 14.77 -7.50
C GLY A 359 10.15 13.35 -7.24
N GLY A 360 9.24 12.40 -6.98
CA GLY A 360 9.56 10.98 -6.86
C GLY A 360 9.69 10.22 -8.18
N GLN A 361 9.47 10.87 -9.35
CA GLN A 361 9.46 10.20 -10.66
C GLN A 361 10.75 9.43 -10.92
N TYR A 362 11.90 10.05 -10.65
CA TYR A 362 13.20 9.40 -10.82
C TYR A 362 13.32 8.15 -9.95
N ASN A 363 12.86 8.22 -8.70
CA ASN A 363 13.05 7.12 -7.76
C ASN A 363 12.26 5.88 -8.18
N PHE A 364 11.02 6.05 -8.67
CA PHE A 364 10.25 4.93 -9.22
C PHE A 364 10.88 4.37 -10.49
N VAL A 365 11.49 5.20 -11.35
CA VAL A 365 12.17 4.70 -12.56
C VAL A 365 13.45 3.93 -12.23
N ALA A 366 14.14 4.29 -11.14
CA ALA A 366 15.39 3.65 -10.71
C ALA A 366 15.19 2.38 -9.85
N MET A 367 13.95 2.10 -9.43
CA MET A 367 13.54 0.97 -8.59
C MET A 367 13.21 -0.27 -9.44
#